data_AF-A0A947TK26-F1
#
_entry.id   AF-A0A947TK26-F1
#
_cell.length_a   1.000
_cell.length_b   1.000
_cell.length_c   1.000
_cell.angle_alpha   90.00
_cell.angle_beta   90.00
_cell.angle_gamma   90.00
#
_symmetry.space_group_name_H-M   'P 1'
#
loop_
_entity.id
_entity.type
_entity.pdbx_description
1 polymer ?
#
loop_
_entity_poly.entity_id
_entity_poly.type
_entity_poly.pdbx_seq_one_letter_code
_entity_poly.pdbx_strand_id
1 'polypeptide(L)'
;MKILSALLLILPLNAYAEWGQFDFEFESDKPWVELSAQLPPYPKPENLVEFNVSSATRNRHFVDTTSISVGEDKVVRYSVVIEAAGGAKNVSFEGMRCATGERRLYAYGQPDGTWSKARNAGWEGIKFRSLLSHHKALFEDHFCPGGIHVKDAKEAVRNLQRAAY
;
A
#
# COMPACT_ATOMS: atom_id res chain seq x y z
N MET A 1 48.48 -46.54 -44.54
CA MET A 1 48.99 -45.21 -44.92
C MET A 1 47.86 -44.20 -44.76
N LYS A 2 48.12 -43.15 -43.97
CA LYS A 2 47.45 -41.82 -43.92
C LYS A 2 46.05 -41.71 -43.28
N ILE A 3 45.70 -40.78 -42.37
CA ILE A 3 46.33 -39.92 -41.33
C ILE A 3 45.15 -39.58 -40.37
N LEU A 4 45.39 -39.47 -39.06
CA LEU A 4 44.47 -38.87 -38.07
C LEU A 4 44.13 -37.40 -38.42
N SER A 5 42.89 -36.96 -38.18
CA SER A 5 42.64 -35.63 -37.60
C SER A 5 41.31 -35.62 -36.85
N ALA A 6 41.41 -35.45 -35.54
CA ALA A 6 40.33 -35.01 -34.68
C ALA A 6 40.02 -33.52 -34.98
N LEU A 7 38.75 -33.16 -34.99
CA LEU A 7 38.34 -31.77 -34.77
C LEU A 7 37.23 -31.77 -33.71
N LEU A 8 37.64 -31.43 -32.48
CA LEU A 8 36.78 -31.14 -31.35
C LEU A 8 36.23 -29.71 -31.56
N LEU A 9 34.94 -29.56 -31.86
CA LEU A 9 34.25 -28.26 -31.83
C LEU A 9 33.39 -28.21 -30.57
N ILE A 10 33.95 -27.61 -29.53
CA ILE A 10 33.19 -27.10 -28.38
C ILE A 10 32.74 -25.69 -28.77
N LEU A 11 31.44 -25.46 -28.87
CA LEU A 11 30.84 -24.12 -28.83
C LEU A 11 29.70 -24.11 -27.81
N PRO A 12 29.54 -23.01 -27.05
CA PRO A 12 28.96 -22.99 -25.72
C PRO A 12 27.42 -23.09 -25.71
N LEU A 13 26.89 -23.83 -24.73
CA LEU A 13 25.55 -23.55 -24.22
C LEU A 13 25.58 -22.15 -23.60
N ASN A 14 24.91 -21.21 -24.23
CA ASN A 14 24.19 -20.18 -23.50
C ASN A 14 22.76 -20.21 -24.02
N ALA A 15 21.95 -21.04 -23.36
CA ALA A 15 20.51 -20.84 -23.36
C ALA A 15 20.27 -19.50 -22.66
N TYR A 16 20.15 -18.42 -23.45
CA TYR A 16 19.60 -17.18 -22.92
C TYR A 16 18.12 -17.45 -22.67
N ALA A 17 17.85 -17.84 -21.43
CA ALA A 17 16.54 -17.89 -20.87
C ALA A 17 16.08 -16.42 -20.75
N GLU A 18 15.34 -15.93 -21.74
CA GLU A 18 14.79 -14.57 -21.77
C GLU A 18 13.56 -14.50 -20.82
N TRP A 19 13.79 -14.79 -19.53
CA TRP A 19 12.82 -14.60 -18.45
C TRP A 19 13.04 -13.22 -17.86
N GLY A 20 12.59 -12.17 -18.54
CA GLY A 20 12.93 -10.83 -18.07
C GLY A 20 12.14 -9.66 -18.60
N GLN A 21 11.11 -9.87 -19.42
CA GLN A 21 10.31 -8.75 -19.90
C GLN A 21 8.86 -9.18 -20.15
N PHE A 22 7.94 -8.38 -19.62
CA PHE A 22 6.49 -8.43 -19.77
C PHE A 22 5.67 -9.22 -18.74
N ASP A 23 5.72 -8.75 -17.48
CA ASP A 23 4.58 -8.85 -16.54
C ASP A 23 4.18 -7.45 -16.00
N PHE A 24 4.37 -6.38 -16.78
CA PHE A 24 4.03 -5.01 -16.35
C PHE A 24 2.80 -4.39 -17.04
N GLU A 25 2.05 -5.18 -17.82
CA GLU A 25 0.97 -4.65 -18.67
C GLU A 25 -0.36 -5.40 -18.49
N PHE A 26 -0.58 -6.03 -17.32
CA PHE A 26 -1.83 -6.76 -17.02
C PHE A 26 -2.54 -6.31 -15.73
N GLU A 27 -2.33 -5.07 -15.29
CA GLU A 27 -3.17 -4.45 -14.24
C GLU A 27 -3.97 -3.23 -14.73
N SER A 28 -3.72 -2.66 -15.92
CA SER A 28 -4.38 -1.42 -16.34
C SER A 28 -5.83 -1.59 -16.81
N ASP A 29 -6.19 -2.78 -17.30
CA ASP A 29 -7.38 -2.93 -18.16
C ASP A 29 -8.54 -3.74 -17.56
N LYS A 30 -8.52 -4.03 -16.24
CA LYS A 30 -9.73 -4.60 -15.61
C LYS A 30 -10.83 -3.54 -15.52
N PRO A 31 -11.99 -3.73 -16.17
CA PRO A 31 -13.11 -2.81 -16.06
C PRO A 31 -13.53 -2.69 -14.59
N TRP A 32 -13.69 -1.45 -14.15
CA TRP A 32 -13.81 -0.99 -12.76
C TRP A 32 -14.93 -1.63 -11.91
N VAL A 33 -15.79 -2.44 -12.52
CA VAL A 33 -16.94 -3.09 -11.87
C VAL A 33 -16.53 -4.06 -10.75
N GLU A 34 -15.34 -4.67 -10.82
CA GLU A 34 -14.89 -5.63 -9.80
C GLU A 34 -14.23 -4.98 -8.55
N LEU A 35 -13.68 -3.76 -8.67
CA LEU A 35 -13.01 -3.09 -7.54
C LEU A 35 -14.00 -2.32 -6.64
N SER A 36 -15.11 -1.82 -7.17
CA SER A 36 -16.13 -1.13 -6.36
C SER A 36 -16.74 -2.05 -5.31
N ALA A 37 -16.84 -3.35 -5.60
CA ALA A 37 -17.26 -4.38 -4.65
C ALA A 37 -16.27 -4.61 -3.49
N GLN A 38 -15.03 -4.11 -3.59
CA GLN A 38 -14.00 -4.25 -2.55
C GLN A 38 -13.75 -2.97 -1.74
N LEU A 39 -14.35 -1.83 -2.11
CA LEU A 39 -14.18 -0.60 -1.35
C LEU A 39 -14.98 -0.67 -0.05
N PRO A 40 -14.41 -0.20 1.08
CA PRO A 40 -15.13 -0.21 2.35
C PRO A 40 -16.27 0.83 2.31
N PRO A 41 -17.25 0.71 3.23
CA PRO A 41 -18.16 1.82 3.53
C PRO A 41 -17.38 3.11 3.81
N TYR A 42 -18.00 4.25 3.50
CA TYR A 42 -17.38 5.55 3.79
C TYR A 42 -17.15 5.72 5.30
N PRO A 43 -16.00 6.29 5.73
CA PRO A 43 -15.68 6.44 7.13
C PRO A 43 -16.71 7.19 7.96
N LYS A 44 -17.06 6.62 9.12
CA LYS A 44 -17.98 7.23 10.08
C LYS A 44 -17.23 7.71 11.33
N PRO A 45 -17.62 8.86 11.92
CA PRO A 45 -16.95 9.42 13.09
C PRO A 45 -16.75 8.43 14.25
N GLU A 46 -17.73 7.58 14.52
CA GLU A 46 -17.68 6.59 15.60
C GLU A 46 -16.61 5.50 15.42
N ASN A 47 -16.10 5.32 14.19
CA ASN A 47 -15.09 4.31 13.87
C ASN A 47 -13.67 4.88 13.77
N LEU A 48 -13.53 6.21 13.84
CA LEU A 48 -12.26 6.91 13.65
C LEU A 48 -11.40 6.84 14.90
N VAL A 49 -10.17 6.37 14.73
CA VAL A 49 -9.12 6.47 15.75
C VAL A 49 -8.08 7.48 15.27
N GLU A 50 -7.85 8.51 16.08
CA GLU A 50 -6.82 9.52 15.82
C GLU A 50 -5.42 8.92 16.06
N PHE A 51 -4.46 9.28 15.22
CA PHE A 51 -3.06 8.92 15.39
C PHE A 51 -2.16 10.14 15.14
N ASN A 52 -1.00 10.14 15.79
CA ASN A 52 -0.06 11.25 15.71
C ASN A 52 0.92 11.05 14.53
N VAL A 53 1.23 12.12 13.80
CA VAL A 53 2.20 12.07 12.69
C VAL A 53 3.51 12.72 13.07
N SER A 54 3.45 13.96 13.54
CA SER A 54 4.56 14.69 14.17
C SER A 54 4.08 16.05 14.67
N SER A 55 4.92 16.75 15.43
CA SER A 55 4.71 18.15 15.80
C SER A 55 4.85 19.15 14.64
N ALA A 56 5.30 18.70 13.45
CA ALA A 56 5.49 19.56 12.28
C ALA A 56 4.19 19.83 11.49
N THR A 57 3.09 19.16 11.83
CA THR A 57 1.78 19.33 11.18
C THR A 57 0.72 19.73 12.19
N ARG A 58 -0.23 20.56 11.75
CA ARG A 58 -1.45 20.89 12.51
C ARG A 58 -2.67 20.10 12.04
N ASN A 59 -2.49 19.19 11.09
CA ASN A 59 -3.57 18.34 10.62
C ASN A 59 -3.83 17.24 11.64
N ARG A 60 -5.11 16.89 11.82
CA ARG A 60 -5.52 15.70 12.56
C ARG A 60 -5.65 14.54 11.59
N HIS A 61 -5.20 13.36 12.00
CA HIS A 61 -5.15 12.19 11.13
C HIS A 61 -5.86 11.05 11.83
N PHE A 62 -6.71 10.36 11.09
CA PHE A 62 -7.51 9.27 11.62
C PHE A 62 -7.48 8.08 10.68
N VAL A 63 -7.62 6.88 11.24
CA VAL A 63 -7.92 5.67 10.49
C VAL A 63 -9.32 5.21 10.86
N ASP A 64 -10.12 4.84 9.87
CA ASP A 64 -11.37 4.11 10.11
C ASP A 64 -11.06 2.65 10.43
N THR A 65 -11.23 2.27 11.69
CA THR A 65 -10.93 0.92 12.18
C THR A 65 -11.74 -0.18 11.49
N THR A 66 -12.94 0.13 10.99
CA THR A 66 -13.81 -0.85 10.32
C THR A 66 -13.42 -1.11 8.88
N SER A 67 -12.59 -0.23 8.29
CA SER A 67 -12.06 -0.39 6.94
C SER A 67 -10.80 -1.27 6.87
N ILE A 68 -10.18 -1.57 8.03
CA ILE A 68 -8.89 -2.24 8.07
C ILE A 68 -9.02 -3.70 7.67
N SER A 69 -8.21 -4.13 6.70
CA SER A 69 -8.05 -5.54 6.33
C SER A 69 -6.60 -5.87 6.02
N VAL A 70 -6.22 -7.13 6.25
CA VAL A 70 -4.92 -7.68 5.88
C VAL A 70 -5.18 -8.78 4.86
N GLY A 71 -4.77 -8.55 3.62
CA GLY A 71 -4.98 -9.53 2.54
C GLY A 71 -3.97 -10.68 2.61
N GLU A 72 -4.26 -11.77 1.88
CA GLU A 72 -3.30 -12.87 1.68
C GLU A 72 -2.01 -12.39 1.00
N ASP A 73 -2.11 -11.31 0.22
CA ASP A 73 -1.02 -10.57 -0.42
C ASP A 73 -0.17 -9.73 0.55
N LYS A 74 -0.46 -9.81 1.86
CA LYS A 74 0.27 -9.14 2.94
C LYS A 74 0.18 -7.61 2.89
N VAL A 75 -0.81 -7.09 2.18
CA VAL A 75 -1.12 -5.66 2.13
C VAL A 75 -2.13 -5.31 3.21
N VAL A 76 -1.79 -4.31 4.03
CA VAL A 76 -2.70 -3.69 5.00
C VAL A 76 -3.51 -2.63 4.26
N ARG A 77 -4.82 -2.84 4.11
CA ARG A 77 -5.74 -1.90 3.44
C ARG A 77 -6.54 -1.15 4.50
N TYR A 78 -6.72 0.15 4.32
CA TYR A 78 -7.37 1.02 5.31
C TYR A 78 -7.84 2.32 4.66
N SER A 79 -8.85 2.95 5.27
CA SER A 79 -9.28 4.31 4.98
C SER A 79 -8.62 5.27 5.96
N VAL A 80 -7.98 6.31 5.44
CA VAL A 80 -7.41 7.41 6.23
C VAL A 80 -8.23 8.69 6.01
N VAL A 81 -8.43 9.43 7.09
CA VAL A 81 -9.09 10.73 7.10
C VAL A 81 -8.08 11.76 7.60
N ILE A 82 -7.89 12.83 6.85
CA ILE A 82 -7.01 13.93 7.22
C ILE A 82 -7.85 15.20 7.30
N GLU A 83 -7.88 15.80 8.48
CA GLU A 83 -8.55 17.07 8.73
C GLU A 83 -7.50 18.16 8.85
N ALA A 84 -7.50 19.09 7.90
CA ALA A 84 -6.61 20.25 7.93
C ALA A 84 -7.11 21.30 8.91
N ALA A 85 -6.19 22.10 9.46
CA ALA A 85 -6.53 23.20 10.37
C ALA A 85 -7.52 24.23 9.78
N GLY A 86 -7.59 24.35 8.45
CA GLY A 86 -8.56 25.20 7.75
C GLY A 86 -9.93 24.56 7.51
N GLY A 87 -10.21 23.38 8.07
CA GLY A 87 -11.49 22.68 7.97
C GLY A 87 -11.64 21.78 6.73
N ALA A 88 -10.66 21.76 5.82
CA ALA A 88 -10.67 20.83 4.70
C ALA A 88 -10.49 19.38 5.19
N LYS A 89 -11.34 18.48 4.70
CA LYS A 89 -11.29 17.04 4.99
C LYS A 89 -10.89 16.29 3.74
N ASN A 90 -9.85 15.46 3.84
CA ASN A 90 -9.41 14.57 2.78
C ASN A 90 -9.60 13.12 3.24
N VAL A 91 -10.16 12.28 2.37
CA VAL A 91 -10.43 10.88 2.68
C VAL A 91 -9.86 10.03 1.55
N SER A 92 -9.05 9.04 1.88
CA SER A 92 -8.49 8.09 0.92
C SER A 92 -8.62 6.66 1.43
N PHE A 93 -8.80 5.72 0.50
CA PHE A 93 -8.64 4.30 0.74
C PHE A 93 -7.33 3.83 0.12
N GLU A 94 -6.47 3.24 0.95
CA GLU A 94 -5.07 3.00 0.66
C GLU A 94 -4.67 1.57 1.02
N GLY A 95 -3.57 1.12 0.44
CA GLY A 95 -2.89 -0.12 0.79
C GLY A 95 -1.44 0.15 1.15
N MET A 96 -0.95 -0.52 2.19
CA MET A 96 0.44 -0.44 2.62
C MET A 96 1.09 -1.83 2.54
N ARG A 97 2.26 -1.87 1.90
CA ARG A 97 3.09 -3.06 1.76
C ARG A 97 4.33 -2.90 2.63
N CYS A 98 4.33 -3.57 3.79
CA CYS A 98 5.41 -3.42 4.76
C CYS A 98 6.77 -3.92 4.24
N ALA A 99 6.78 -5.03 3.48
CA ALA A 99 8.01 -5.67 2.99
C ALA A 99 8.88 -4.76 2.12
N THR A 100 8.27 -3.82 1.38
CA THR A 100 8.97 -2.91 0.47
C THR A 100 8.88 -1.44 0.91
N GLY A 101 8.12 -1.13 1.96
CA GLY A 101 7.91 0.26 2.39
C GLY A 101 7.15 1.08 1.35
N GLU A 102 6.14 0.48 0.72
CA GLU A 102 5.36 1.11 -0.35
C GLU A 102 3.90 1.28 0.05
N ARG A 103 3.24 2.25 -0.58
CA ARG A 103 1.81 2.48 -0.46
C ARG A 103 1.15 2.65 -1.82
N ARG A 104 -0.10 2.21 -1.93
CA ARG A 104 -0.95 2.32 -3.12
C ARG A 104 -2.21 3.07 -2.75
N LEU A 105 -2.59 4.05 -3.56
CA LEU A 105 -3.86 4.75 -3.41
C LEU A 105 -4.91 4.09 -4.31
N TYR A 106 -6.00 3.60 -3.72
CA TYR A 106 -7.07 2.94 -4.46
C TYR A 106 -8.19 3.91 -4.84
N ALA A 107 -8.62 4.74 -3.89
CA ALA A 107 -9.75 5.65 -4.09
C ALA A 107 -9.67 6.90 -3.22
N TYR A 108 -10.33 7.97 -3.68
CA TYR A 108 -10.62 9.18 -2.93
C TYR A 108 -12.09 9.20 -2.53
N GLY A 109 -12.35 9.50 -1.27
CA GLY A 109 -13.69 9.68 -0.73
C GLY A 109 -14.23 11.08 -1.02
N GLN A 110 -15.49 11.16 -1.41
CA GLN A 110 -16.19 12.40 -1.71
C GLN A 110 -17.03 12.86 -0.51
N PRO A 111 -17.39 14.16 -0.41
CA PRO A 111 -18.22 14.68 0.67
C PRO A 111 -19.64 14.06 0.74
N ASP A 112 -20.14 13.53 -0.38
CA ASP A 112 -21.42 12.82 -0.46
C ASP A 112 -21.36 11.36 0.02
N GLY A 113 -20.19 10.91 0.47
CA GLY A 113 -19.94 9.55 0.95
C GLY A 113 -19.60 8.54 -0.15
N THR A 114 -19.49 8.98 -1.42
CA THR A 114 -19.10 8.10 -2.52
C THR A 114 -17.58 7.99 -2.67
N TRP A 115 -17.14 6.99 -3.43
CA TRP A 115 -15.72 6.80 -3.75
C TRP A 115 -15.46 7.05 -5.23
N SER A 116 -14.31 7.66 -5.50
CA SER A 116 -13.78 7.85 -6.86
C SER A 116 -12.43 7.14 -7.00
N LYS A 117 -12.25 6.37 -8.07
CA LYS A 117 -11.02 5.60 -8.31
C LYS A 117 -9.82 6.55 -8.46
N ALA A 118 -8.69 6.18 -7.86
CA ALA A 118 -7.42 6.83 -8.17
C ALA A 118 -7.01 6.53 -9.62
N ARG A 119 -6.69 7.58 -10.40
CA ARG A 119 -6.28 7.43 -11.81
C ARG A 119 -4.93 6.77 -11.96
N ASN A 120 -4.00 7.05 -11.05
CA ASN A 120 -2.65 6.48 -11.02
C ASN A 120 -2.47 5.64 -9.75
N ALA A 121 -3.01 4.42 -9.75
CA ALA A 121 -2.95 3.52 -8.61
C ALA A 121 -1.67 2.66 -8.64
N GLY A 122 -0.50 3.27 -8.85
CA GLY A 122 0.79 2.57 -8.74
C GLY A 122 1.22 2.39 -7.29
N TRP A 123 2.15 1.46 -7.06
CA TRP A 123 2.90 1.43 -5.80
C TRP A 123 3.90 2.58 -5.78
N GLU A 124 3.95 3.32 -4.67
CA GLU A 124 4.91 4.40 -4.47
C GLU A 124 5.61 4.22 -3.12
N GLY A 125 6.91 4.51 -3.08
CA GLY A 125 7.69 4.46 -1.85
C GLY A 125 7.19 5.44 -0.79
N ILE A 126 7.14 4.99 0.46
CA ILE A 126 6.82 5.83 1.60
C ILE A 126 7.94 6.86 1.81
N LYS A 127 7.55 8.11 2.07
CA LYS A 127 8.48 9.22 2.31
C LYS A 127 9.00 9.21 3.75
N PHE A 128 9.80 8.21 4.11
CA PHE A 128 10.33 8.01 5.47
C PHE A 128 11.13 9.19 6.05
N ARG A 129 11.70 10.06 5.20
CA ARG A 129 12.43 11.26 5.67
C ARG A 129 11.52 12.46 5.99
N SER A 130 10.23 12.39 5.64
CA SER A 130 9.31 13.52 5.83
C SER A 130 8.56 13.42 7.16
N LEU A 131 8.67 14.47 7.97
CA LEU A 131 7.87 14.63 9.20
C LEU A 131 6.37 14.84 8.92
N LEU A 132 5.99 15.10 7.68
CA LEU A 132 4.59 15.27 7.26
C LEU A 132 3.98 13.99 6.68
N SER A 133 4.75 12.90 6.61
CA SER A 133 4.27 11.64 6.04
C SER A 133 3.45 10.89 7.07
N HIS A 134 2.13 10.93 6.93
CA HIS A 134 1.24 10.06 7.70
C HIS A 134 1.48 8.57 7.40
N HIS A 135 1.88 8.23 6.16
CA HIS A 135 2.29 6.87 5.79
C HIS A 135 3.48 6.37 6.62
N LYS A 136 4.46 7.23 6.92
CA LYS A 136 5.59 6.88 7.79
C LYS A 136 5.10 6.52 9.20
N ALA A 137 4.26 7.35 9.81
CA ALA A 137 3.73 7.09 11.15
C ALA A 137 2.92 5.78 11.18
N LEU A 138 2.03 5.58 10.20
CA LEU A 138 1.28 4.33 10.07
C LEU A 138 2.20 3.11 9.89
N PHE A 139 3.27 3.24 9.10
CA PHE A 139 4.24 2.16 8.91
C PHE A 139 4.99 1.84 10.20
N GLU A 140 5.68 2.83 10.77
CA GLU A 140 6.62 2.64 11.88
C GLU A 140 5.91 2.28 13.19
N ASP A 141 4.74 2.88 13.42
CA ASP A 141 4.12 2.87 14.75
C ASP A 141 2.91 1.92 14.85
N HIS A 142 2.30 1.53 13.71
CA HIS A 142 0.98 0.88 13.75
C HIS A 142 0.87 -0.41 12.92
N PHE A 143 1.29 -0.38 11.65
CA PHE A 143 0.98 -1.45 10.69
C PHE A 143 2.16 -2.36 10.37
N CYS A 144 3.40 -1.88 10.55
CA CYS A 144 4.60 -2.64 10.17
C CYS A 144 5.59 -2.80 11.33
N PRO A 145 5.20 -3.35 12.50
CA PRO A 145 6.13 -3.58 13.60
C PRO A 145 7.32 -4.45 13.15
N GLY A 146 8.53 -3.93 13.30
CA GLY A 146 9.76 -4.61 12.84
C GLY A 146 9.86 -4.77 11.31
N GLY A 147 9.11 -3.97 10.54
CA GLY A 147 9.06 -4.05 9.07
C GLY A 147 8.16 -5.16 8.52
N ILE A 148 7.44 -5.87 9.38
CA ILE A 148 6.52 -6.95 9.01
C ILE A 148 5.08 -6.48 9.25
N HIS A 149 4.18 -6.78 8.32
CA HIS A 149 2.77 -6.45 8.46
C HIS A 149 2.16 -7.08 9.72
N VAL A 150 1.27 -6.36 10.37
CA VAL A 150 0.37 -6.90 11.41
C VAL A 150 -0.33 -8.17 10.93
N LYS A 151 -0.56 -9.12 11.83
CA LYS A 151 -1.12 -10.43 11.49
C LYS A 151 -2.56 -10.36 10.97
N ASP A 152 -3.33 -9.41 11.49
CA ASP A 152 -4.75 -9.24 11.23
C ASP A 152 -5.20 -7.80 11.54
N ALA A 153 -6.42 -7.46 11.11
CA ALA A 153 -7.02 -6.15 11.37
C ALA A 153 -7.15 -5.85 12.88
N LYS A 154 -7.39 -6.87 13.72
CA LYS A 154 -7.53 -6.67 15.18
C LYS A 154 -6.21 -6.19 15.79
N GLU A 155 -5.07 -6.66 15.30
CA GLU A 155 -3.76 -6.19 15.73
C GLU A 155 -3.50 -4.76 15.31
N ALA A 156 -3.77 -4.40 14.05
CA ALA A 156 -3.67 -3.01 13.60
C ALA A 156 -4.51 -2.06 14.46
N VAL A 157 -5.78 -2.42 14.72
CA VAL A 157 -6.68 -1.63 15.58
C VAL A 157 -6.13 -1.49 17.00
N ARG A 158 -5.63 -2.58 17.60
CA ARG A 158 -5.02 -2.51 18.94
C ARG A 158 -3.80 -1.59 18.97
N ASN A 159 -2.95 -1.61 17.94
CA ASN A 159 -1.78 -0.75 17.87
C ASN A 159 -2.16 0.73 17.77
N LEU A 160 -3.16 1.06 16.93
CA LEU A 160 -3.72 2.40 16.83
C LEU A 160 -4.29 2.87 18.17
N GLN A 161 -5.13 2.06 18.81
CA GLN A 161 -5.78 2.41 20.08
C GLN A 161 -4.77 2.63 21.21
N ARG A 162 -3.68 1.83 21.26
CA ARG A 162 -2.64 1.99 22.29
C ARG A 162 -1.85 3.27 22.14
N ALA A 163 -1.67 3.77 20.92
CA ALA A 163 -0.95 5.00 20.65
C ALA A 163 -1.81 6.27 20.81
N ALA A 164 -3.13 6.11 20.89
CA ALA A 164 -4.07 7.20 21.12
C ALA A 164 -4.16 7.63 22.61
N TYR A 165 -3.53 6.89 23.52
CA TYR A 165 -3.44 7.15 24.96
C TYR A 165 -2.00 7.41 25.40
#